data_AF-A0A645FMQ9-F1
#
_entry.id   AF-A0A645FMQ9-F1
#
_cell.length_a   1.000
_cell.length_b   1.000
_cell.length_c   1.000
_cell.angle_alpha   90.00
_cell.angle_beta   90.00
_cell.angle_gamma   90.00
#
_symmetry.space_group_name_H-M   'P 1'
#
loop_
_entity.id
_entity.type
_entity.pdbx_description
1 polymer ?
#
loop_
_entity_poly.entity_id
_entity_poly.type
_entity_poly.pdbx_seq_one_letter_code
_entity_poly.pdbx_strand_id
1 'polypeptide(L)'
;MLFDGVFIPESLIEFNGNTSYQYDYFSTYISERILALYKTSQQHKALANDKVADYSKFLTNEHIKDWLELRDSLGIMHNMFLCAVGDVGITTDLRNAMLAQVFEPLYSFLAKRVKKGKLQFKKCGNETSKKTKLPFAYRLAELIDKYGDNIFKHEIDNGKKDSLVIGIKNNRNRMFHVEKDNIGLTAEQCAGYNEKLSLLYRQIILLLLGVNISDEMAVLAKKLEKTYPGCFL
;
A
#
# COMPACT_ATOMS: atom_id res chain seq x y z
N MET A 1 9.24 -3.07 -0.54
CA MET A 1 10.11 -1.89 -0.35
C MET A 1 9.40 -0.64 -0.80
N LEU A 2 9.60 0.48 -0.10
CA LEU A 2 9.00 1.78 -0.42
C LEU A 2 9.46 2.33 -1.79
N PHE A 3 10.68 2.01 -2.21
CA PHE A 3 11.44 2.77 -3.21
C PHE A 3 11.67 2.09 -4.56
N ASP A 4 10.73 1.25 -5.04
CA ASP A 4 10.52 1.06 -6.49
C ASP A 4 9.55 -0.06 -6.81
N GLY A 5 9.13 -0.87 -5.85
CA GLY A 5 8.31 -2.04 -6.17
C GLY A 5 9.05 -3.06 -7.04
N VAL A 6 10.21 -2.75 -7.63
CA VAL A 6 11.26 -3.68 -8.00
C VAL A 6 12.01 -3.99 -6.72
N PHE A 7 11.80 -5.18 -6.22
CA PHE A 7 12.65 -5.62 -5.16
C PHE A 7 14.03 -5.90 -5.73
N ILE A 8 15.08 -5.43 -5.05
CA ILE A 8 16.45 -5.83 -5.37
C ILE A 8 16.43 -7.37 -5.36
N PRO A 9 16.70 -8.05 -6.49
CA PRO A 9 16.79 -9.49 -6.49
C PRO A 9 18.02 -9.85 -5.66
N GLU A 10 17.81 -10.14 -4.39
CA GLU A 10 18.86 -10.67 -3.54
C GLU A 10 19.20 -12.06 -4.07
N SER A 11 20.42 -12.21 -4.57
CA SER A 11 20.86 -13.40 -5.28
C SER A 11 21.23 -14.55 -4.34
N LEU A 12 21.54 -14.25 -3.06
CA LEU A 12 22.05 -15.24 -2.10
C LEU A 12 22.03 -14.73 -0.65
N ILE A 13 21.59 -15.58 0.31
CA ILE A 13 21.78 -15.37 1.76
C ILE A 13 22.63 -16.51 2.31
N GLU A 14 23.75 -16.16 2.93
CA GLU A 14 24.67 -17.08 3.59
C GLU A 14 24.83 -16.70 5.07
N PHE A 15 24.83 -17.71 5.94
CA PHE A 15 25.11 -17.56 7.36
C PHE A 15 26.51 -18.12 7.64
N ASN A 16 27.37 -17.29 8.23
CA ASN A 16 28.73 -17.70 8.60
C ASN A 16 28.80 -17.98 10.11
N GLY A 17 29.21 -19.20 10.49
CA GLY A 17 29.42 -19.62 11.87
C GLY A 17 29.73 -21.11 12.03
N ASN A 18 29.98 -21.57 13.27
CA ASN A 18 30.53 -22.91 13.56
C ASN A 18 29.51 -24.07 13.54
N THR A 19 28.23 -23.82 13.29
CA THR A 19 27.17 -24.85 13.33
C THR A 19 26.36 -24.85 12.02
N SER A 20 26.81 -25.64 11.04
CA SER A 20 26.28 -25.63 9.66
C SER A 20 24.82 -26.10 9.53
N TYR A 21 24.37 -27.05 10.34
CA TYR A 21 23.07 -27.72 10.11
C TYR A 21 21.84 -26.83 10.33
N GLN A 22 21.93 -25.80 11.17
CA GLN A 22 20.81 -24.87 11.40
C GLN A 22 20.76 -23.77 10.33
N TYR A 23 21.89 -23.47 9.68
CA TYR A 23 22.01 -22.36 8.74
C TYR A 23 21.31 -22.62 7.41
N ASP A 24 21.31 -23.86 6.91
CA ASP A 24 20.59 -24.21 5.69
C ASP A 24 19.07 -24.07 5.88
N TYR A 25 18.54 -24.51 7.04
CA TYR A 25 17.13 -24.32 7.39
C TYR A 25 16.77 -22.83 7.51
N PHE A 26 17.59 -22.05 8.21
CA PHE A 26 17.34 -20.61 8.35
C PHE A 26 17.48 -19.87 7.02
N SER A 27 18.46 -20.23 6.18
CA SER A 27 18.63 -19.65 4.85
C SER A 27 17.41 -19.95 3.98
N THR A 28 16.92 -21.20 3.97
CA THR A 28 15.71 -21.58 3.23
C THR A 28 14.48 -20.85 3.77
N TYR A 29 14.27 -20.85 5.09
CA TYR A 29 13.13 -20.17 5.73
C TYR A 29 13.11 -18.67 5.42
N ILE A 30 14.27 -18.00 5.53
CA ILE A 30 14.40 -16.57 5.27
C ILE A 30 14.19 -16.31 3.78
N SER A 31 14.78 -17.11 2.90
CA SER A 31 14.63 -16.96 1.44
C SER A 31 13.20 -17.17 0.97
N GLU A 32 12.52 -18.20 1.45
CA GLU A 32 11.18 -18.57 0.97
C GLU A 32 10.07 -17.75 1.63
N ARG A 33 10.23 -17.31 2.89
CA ARG A 33 9.13 -16.68 3.64
C ARG A 33 9.35 -15.22 3.96
N ILE A 34 10.60 -14.79 4.15
CA ILE A 34 10.91 -13.39 4.43
C ILE A 34 11.24 -12.68 3.11
N LEU A 35 12.19 -13.19 2.33
CA LEU A 35 12.59 -12.60 1.05
C LEU A 35 11.55 -12.73 -0.05
N ALA A 36 10.65 -13.70 -0.02
CA ALA A 36 9.52 -13.73 -0.97
C ALA A 36 8.61 -12.50 -0.82
N LEU A 37 8.50 -11.93 0.39
CA LEU A 37 7.85 -10.63 0.63
C LEU A 37 8.62 -9.49 -0.04
N TYR A 38 9.90 -9.73 -0.28
CA TYR A 38 10.80 -8.89 -1.03
C TYR A 38 10.97 -9.34 -2.49
N LYS A 39 9.96 -9.93 -3.13
CA LYS A 39 9.94 -10.17 -4.58
C LYS A 39 8.67 -9.58 -5.19
N THR A 40 8.78 -8.95 -6.36
CA THR A 40 7.64 -8.26 -6.97
C THR A 40 6.73 -9.33 -7.53
N SER A 41 5.49 -9.37 -7.04
CA SER A 41 4.55 -10.30 -7.64
C SER A 41 4.37 -9.98 -9.11
N GLN A 42 4.26 -11.04 -9.93
CA GLN A 42 4.00 -10.90 -11.36
C GLN A 42 2.70 -10.14 -11.69
N GLN A 43 1.77 -10.02 -10.74
CA GLN A 43 0.59 -9.19 -10.90
C GLN A 43 0.88 -7.68 -10.90
N HIS A 44 1.98 -7.25 -10.26
CA HIS A 44 2.48 -5.87 -10.27
C HIS A 44 3.35 -5.53 -11.49
N LYS A 45 3.32 -6.36 -12.55
CA LYS A 45 4.14 -6.20 -13.77
C LYS A 45 4.01 -4.85 -14.46
N ALA A 46 2.83 -4.23 -14.40
CA ALA A 46 2.60 -2.93 -15.00
C ALA A 46 3.53 -1.84 -14.44
N LEU A 47 3.97 -2.00 -13.19
CA LEU A 47 4.92 -1.11 -12.51
C LEU A 47 6.27 -1.77 -12.23
N ALA A 48 6.41 -3.09 -12.40
CA ALA A 48 7.64 -3.84 -12.04
C ALA A 48 8.89 -3.43 -12.85
N ASN A 49 8.74 -2.69 -13.95
CA ASN A 49 9.86 -2.10 -14.69
C ASN A 49 9.85 -0.57 -14.66
N ASP A 50 8.80 0.03 -14.10
CA ASP A 50 8.64 1.49 -14.03
C ASP A 50 9.08 1.96 -12.64
N LYS A 51 10.19 2.69 -12.61
CA LYS A 51 10.59 3.36 -11.38
C LYS A 51 9.53 4.38 -11.01
N VAL A 52 9.15 4.39 -9.74
CA VAL A 52 8.13 5.33 -9.26
C VAL A 52 8.63 6.76 -9.44
N ALA A 53 9.90 6.98 -9.13
CA ALA A 53 10.64 8.20 -9.44
C ALA A 53 12.14 7.90 -9.40
N ASP A 54 12.96 8.81 -9.93
CA ASP A 54 14.42 8.66 -9.88
C ASP A 54 14.97 9.04 -8.50
N TYR A 55 14.93 8.09 -7.57
CA TYR A 55 15.30 8.26 -6.16
C TYR A 55 16.68 8.89 -5.93
N SER A 56 17.61 8.73 -6.87
CA SER A 56 18.93 9.37 -6.79
C SER A 56 18.86 10.90 -6.74
N LYS A 57 17.76 11.48 -7.25
CA LYS A 57 17.57 12.94 -7.31
C LYS A 57 16.97 13.55 -6.05
N PHE A 58 16.39 12.74 -5.16
CA PHE A 58 15.66 13.25 -4.00
C PHE A 58 15.91 12.51 -2.69
N LEU A 59 16.46 11.29 -2.72
CA LEU A 59 16.88 10.62 -1.49
C LEU A 59 18.22 11.16 -1.01
N THR A 60 18.26 11.46 0.29
CA THR A 60 19.45 11.83 1.02
C THR A 60 19.67 10.81 2.13
N ASN A 61 20.85 10.81 2.75
CA ASN A 61 21.11 9.97 3.92
C ASN A 61 20.13 10.25 5.07
N GLU A 62 19.64 11.49 5.18
CA GLU A 62 18.63 11.88 6.15
C GLU A 62 17.28 11.20 5.84
N HIS A 63 16.82 11.23 4.58
CA HIS A 63 15.61 10.51 4.18
C HIS A 63 15.70 8.99 4.45
N ILE A 64 16.87 8.39 4.27
CA ILE A 64 17.09 6.97 4.57
C ILE A 64 16.99 6.71 6.07
N LYS A 65 17.61 7.55 6.90
CA LYS A 65 17.51 7.44 8.36
C LYS A 65 16.07 7.59 8.84
N ASP A 66 15.37 8.62 8.36
CA ASP A 66 13.97 8.88 8.68
C ASP A 66 13.06 7.73 8.22
N TRP A 67 13.38 7.12 7.08
CA TRP A 67 12.68 5.93 6.61
C TRP A 67 12.82 4.74 7.57
N LEU A 68 14.01 4.49 8.11
CA LEU A 68 14.22 3.39 9.07
C LEU A 68 13.38 3.62 10.35
N GLU A 69 13.43 4.81 10.91
CA GLU A 69 12.62 5.18 12.09
C GLU A 69 11.11 5.11 11.79
N LEU A 70 10.71 5.53 10.60
CA LEU A 70 9.33 5.47 10.14
C LEU A 70 8.85 4.03 9.98
N ARG A 71 9.64 3.18 9.31
CA ARG A 71 9.33 1.76 9.07
C ARG A 71 9.11 1.03 10.39
N ASP A 72 9.98 1.26 11.36
CA ASP A 72 9.86 0.64 12.68
C ASP A 72 8.60 1.13 13.40
N SER A 73 8.23 2.41 13.25
CA SER A 73 6.98 2.97 13.76
C SER A 73 5.72 2.42 13.07
N LEU A 74 5.81 2.07 11.79
CA LEU A 74 4.72 1.43 11.04
C LEU A 74 4.56 -0.04 11.46
N GLY A 75 5.66 -0.77 11.71
CA GLY A 75 5.62 -2.14 12.21
C GLY A 75 4.73 -3.06 11.37
N ILE A 76 3.77 -3.74 12.01
CA ILE A 76 2.93 -4.78 11.39
C ILE A 76 2.16 -4.27 10.16
N MET A 77 1.71 -3.01 10.13
CA MET A 77 0.99 -2.49 8.96
C MET A 77 1.88 -2.38 7.72
N HIS A 78 3.18 -2.09 7.88
CA HIS A 78 4.11 -2.13 6.74
C HIS A 78 4.37 -3.56 6.28
N ASN A 79 4.52 -4.51 7.21
CA ASN A 79 4.70 -5.91 6.85
C ASN A 79 3.49 -6.47 6.10
N MET A 80 2.27 -6.11 6.51
CA MET A 80 1.05 -6.49 5.80
C MET A 80 0.99 -5.88 4.39
N PHE A 81 1.45 -4.63 4.22
CA PHE A 81 1.62 -4.04 2.89
C PHE A 81 2.60 -4.85 2.05
N LEU A 82 3.76 -5.23 2.59
CA LEU A 82 4.75 -6.05 1.89
C LEU A 82 4.20 -7.42 1.50
N CYS A 83 3.48 -8.09 2.39
CA CYS A 83 2.80 -9.36 2.06
C CYS A 83 1.79 -9.19 0.93
N ALA A 84 1.07 -8.07 0.88
CA ALA A 84 0.09 -7.86 -0.16
C ALA A 84 0.74 -7.59 -1.53
N VAL A 85 1.84 -6.82 -1.59
CA VAL A 85 2.50 -6.50 -2.87
C VAL A 85 3.56 -7.54 -3.30
N GLY A 86 4.00 -8.39 -2.37
CA GLY A 86 5.03 -9.40 -2.58
C GLY A 86 4.53 -10.62 -3.36
N ASP A 87 5.46 -11.43 -3.85
CA ASP A 87 5.18 -12.64 -4.61
C ASP A 87 4.91 -13.86 -3.70
N VAL A 88 3.79 -13.80 -2.98
CA VAL A 88 3.41 -14.80 -1.97
C VAL A 88 2.32 -15.78 -2.43
N GLY A 89 2.02 -15.84 -3.73
CA GLY A 89 1.08 -16.82 -4.27
C GLY A 89 -0.38 -16.67 -3.81
N ILE A 90 -0.78 -15.47 -3.37
CA ILE A 90 -2.17 -15.17 -2.96
C ILE A 90 -3.02 -14.65 -4.12
N THR A 91 -4.33 -14.84 -4.04
CA THR A 91 -5.30 -14.37 -5.05
C THR A 91 -5.46 -12.85 -5.04
N THR A 92 -5.87 -12.29 -6.18
CA THR A 92 -5.96 -10.83 -6.40
C THR A 92 -6.97 -10.12 -5.48
N ASP A 93 -8.08 -10.79 -5.18
CA ASP A 93 -9.13 -10.34 -4.27
C ASP A 93 -8.68 -10.33 -2.80
N LEU A 94 -7.96 -11.37 -2.37
CA LEU A 94 -7.34 -11.43 -1.04
C LEU A 94 -6.26 -10.35 -0.91
N ARG A 95 -5.45 -10.15 -1.95
CA ARG A 95 -4.46 -9.05 -2.00
C ARG A 95 -5.12 -7.69 -1.84
N ASN A 96 -6.24 -7.45 -2.54
CA ASN A 96 -6.99 -6.21 -2.43
C ASN A 96 -7.51 -5.99 -1.01
N ALA A 97 -8.07 -7.03 -0.39
CA ALA A 97 -8.52 -6.97 0.99
C ALA A 97 -7.36 -6.68 1.95
N MET A 98 -6.20 -7.33 1.79
CA MET A 98 -5.01 -7.09 2.60
C MET A 98 -4.49 -5.66 2.46
N LEU A 99 -4.38 -5.13 1.23
CA LEU A 99 -4.00 -3.74 0.98
C LEU A 99 -5.00 -2.77 1.63
N ALA A 100 -6.30 -3.01 1.44
CA ALA A 100 -7.36 -2.23 2.05
C ALA A 100 -7.20 -2.19 3.58
N GLN A 101 -6.91 -3.33 4.21
CA GLN A 101 -6.74 -3.46 5.66
C GLN A 101 -5.60 -2.58 6.22
N VAL A 102 -4.57 -2.27 5.43
CA VAL A 102 -3.45 -1.41 5.84
C VAL A 102 -3.90 0.03 6.08
N PHE A 103 -4.92 0.51 5.37
CA PHE A 103 -5.33 1.93 5.42
C PHE A 103 -6.02 2.32 6.73
N GLU A 104 -6.62 1.38 7.44
CA GLU A 104 -7.25 1.64 8.74
C GLU A 104 -6.24 2.00 9.85
N PRO A 105 -5.19 1.20 10.12
CA PRO A 105 -4.13 1.60 11.04
C PRO A 105 -3.32 2.78 10.50
N LEU A 106 -3.12 2.90 9.18
CA LEU A 106 -2.43 4.04 8.58
C LEU A 106 -3.16 5.37 8.87
N TYR A 107 -4.48 5.42 8.67
CA TYR A 107 -5.28 6.59 9.01
C TYR A 107 -5.11 6.98 10.48
N SER A 108 -5.19 6.01 11.38
CA SER A 108 -5.06 6.23 12.82
C SER A 108 -3.65 6.73 13.20
N PHE A 109 -2.63 6.18 12.56
CA PHE A 109 -1.23 6.57 12.72
C PHE A 109 -1.00 8.02 12.28
N LEU A 110 -1.53 8.37 11.11
CA LEU A 110 -1.47 9.69 10.53
C LEU A 110 -2.22 10.74 11.37
N ALA A 111 -3.42 10.41 11.87
CA ALA A 111 -4.21 11.28 12.74
C ALA A 111 -3.47 11.61 14.06
N LYS A 112 -2.74 10.65 14.65
CA LYS A 112 -1.90 10.88 15.84
C LYS A 112 -0.75 11.86 15.57
N ARG A 113 -0.21 11.88 14.35
CA ARG A 113 0.87 12.79 13.95
C ARG A 113 0.40 14.21 13.65
N VAL A 114 -0.84 14.37 13.22
CA VAL A 114 -1.49 15.69 13.11
C VAL A 114 -1.70 16.35 14.45
N LYS A 115 -2.07 15.59 15.48
CA LYS A 115 -2.14 16.12 16.85
C LYS A 115 -0.78 16.59 17.40
N LYS A 116 0.33 16.20 16.76
CA LYS A 116 1.70 16.62 17.09
C LYS A 116 2.25 17.70 16.14
N GLY A 117 1.42 18.28 15.26
CA GLY A 117 1.79 19.42 14.41
C GLY A 117 2.61 19.11 13.15
N LYS A 118 2.80 17.82 12.77
CA LYS A 118 3.66 17.45 11.62
C LYS A 118 2.92 17.32 10.28
N LEU A 119 1.59 17.31 10.26
CA LEU A 119 0.74 17.12 9.07
C LEU A 119 -0.61 17.86 9.29
N GLN A 120 -1.37 18.18 8.24
CA GLN A 120 -2.72 18.77 8.37
C GLN A 120 -3.79 17.83 7.79
N PHE A 121 -4.50 17.01 8.59
CA PHE A 121 -5.74 16.36 8.12
C PHE A 121 -6.92 17.31 8.31
N LYS A 122 -7.98 17.15 7.51
CA LYS A 122 -9.28 17.69 7.91
C LYS A 122 -9.60 17.04 9.26
N LYS A 123 -9.92 17.84 10.28
CA LYS A 123 -10.43 17.30 11.54
C LYS A 123 -11.74 16.58 11.20
N CYS A 124 -11.75 15.26 11.30
CA CYS A 124 -12.97 14.47 11.16
C CYS A 124 -13.49 14.08 12.54
N GLY A 125 -14.69 14.58 12.83
CA GLY A 125 -15.43 14.33 14.06
C GLY A 125 -15.43 15.54 14.98
N ASN A 126 -16.62 16.13 15.18
CA ASN A 126 -16.86 16.97 16.34
C ASN A 126 -16.41 16.19 17.59
N GLU A 127 -15.71 16.86 18.50
CA GLU A 127 -15.24 16.29 19.77
C GLU A 127 -16.39 15.82 20.70
N THR A 128 -17.63 15.88 20.22
CA THR A 128 -18.87 15.58 20.95
C THR A 128 -19.33 14.12 20.91
N SER A 129 -18.79 13.24 20.04
CA SER A 129 -19.15 11.81 20.06
C SER A 129 -18.00 10.93 20.55
N LYS A 130 -17.75 10.98 21.86
CA LYS A 130 -16.99 9.94 22.57
C LYS A 130 -17.68 8.58 22.34
N LYS A 131 -17.20 7.78 21.37
CA LYS A 131 -17.14 6.28 21.34
C LYS A 131 -17.36 5.61 19.98
N THR A 132 -17.68 6.31 18.89
CA THR A 132 -17.89 5.62 17.59
C THR A 132 -16.63 5.65 16.74
N LYS A 133 -15.98 4.49 16.53
CA LYS A 133 -14.89 4.36 15.55
C LYS A 133 -15.45 4.74 14.16
N LEU A 134 -14.81 5.69 13.47
CA LEU A 134 -15.16 6.04 12.08
C LEU A 134 -15.20 4.78 11.20
N PRO A 135 -16.17 4.63 10.27
CA PRO A 135 -16.22 3.49 9.37
C PRO A 135 -14.99 3.41 8.44
N PHE A 136 -14.59 2.20 8.05
CA PHE A 136 -13.48 1.98 7.11
C PHE A 136 -13.61 2.81 5.83
N ALA A 137 -14.78 2.78 5.19
CA ALA A 137 -15.05 3.49 3.94
C ALA A 137 -14.74 4.99 4.08
N TYR A 138 -15.14 5.61 5.18
CA TYR A 138 -14.88 7.02 5.44
C TYR A 138 -13.37 7.32 5.51
N ARG A 139 -12.61 6.50 6.24
CA ARG A 139 -11.17 6.68 6.38
C ARG A 139 -10.44 6.53 5.05
N LEU A 140 -10.83 5.54 4.25
CA LEU A 140 -10.24 5.34 2.92
C LEU A 140 -10.58 6.51 1.99
N ALA A 141 -11.84 6.96 1.96
CA ALA A 141 -12.25 8.12 1.17
C ALA A 141 -11.46 9.38 1.53
N GLU A 142 -11.25 9.65 2.82
CA GLU A 142 -10.47 10.82 3.26
C GLU A 142 -8.98 10.71 2.86
N LEU A 143 -8.40 9.51 2.91
CA LEU A 143 -7.03 9.29 2.45
C LEU A 143 -6.90 9.52 0.94
N ILE A 144 -7.89 9.08 0.15
CA ILE A 144 -7.95 9.35 -1.30
C ILE A 144 -8.08 10.85 -1.55
N ASP A 145 -9.01 11.53 -0.87
CA ASP A 145 -9.25 12.97 -1.07
C ASP A 145 -8.03 13.83 -0.74
N LYS A 146 -7.17 13.35 0.15
CA LYS A 146 -6.03 14.12 0.65
C LYS A 146 -4.71 13.80 -0.04
N TYR A 147 -4.52 12.54 -0.44
CA TYR A 147 -3.23 12.04 -0.92
C TYR A 147 -3.33 11.23 -2.21
N GLY A 148 -4.52 11.08 -2.78
CA GLY A 148 -4.77 10.22 -3.93
C GLY A 148 -5.57 10.89 -5.03
N ASP A 149 -5.79 12.20 -4.97
CA ASP A 149 -6.54 12.95 -5.97
C ASP A 149 -6.01 12.69 -7.40
N ASN A 150 -4.69 12.71 -7.57
CA ASN A 150 -4.05 12.44 -8.85
C ASN A 150 -4.04 10.95 -9.24
N ILE A 151 -4.05 10.04 -8.27
CA ILE A 151 -4.05 8.59 -8.50
C ILE A 151 -5.44 8.08 -8.90
N PHE A 152 -6.48 8.64 -8.26
CA PHE A 152 -7.88 8.26 -8.45
C PHE A 152 -8.65 9.29 -9.28
N LYS A 153 -7.93 10.07 -10.09
CA LYS A 153 -8.51 11.18 -10.86
C LYS A 153 -9.67 10.70 -11.75
N HIS A 154 -9.51 9.57 -12.43
CA HIS A 154 -10.57 8.97 -13.24
C HIS A 154 -11.85 8.70 -12.43
N GLU A 155 -11.74 8.08 -11.26
CA GLU A 155 -12.88 7.75 -10.43
C GLU A 155 -13.50 8.98 -9.77
N ILE A 156 -12.71 10.00 -9.47
CA ILE A 156 -13.19 11.27 -8.92
C ILE A 156 -13.95 12.06 -9.99
N ASP A 157 -13.33 12.27 -11.16
CA ASP A 157 -13.89 13.07 -12.25
C ASP A 157 -15.18 12.43 -12.81
N ASN A 158 -15.30 11.10 -12.77
CA ASN A 158 -16.51 10.37 -13.18
C ASN A 158 -17.55 10.17 -12.05
N GLY A 159 -17.31 10.69 -10.84
CA GLY A 159 -18.24 10.55 -9.71
C GLY A 159 -18.37 9.11 -9.16
N LYS A 160 -17.33 8.30 -9.34
CA LYS A 160 -17.27 6.87 -8.99
C LYS A 160 -16.46 6.55 -7.73
N LYS A 161 -15.80 7.55 -7.13
CA LYS A 161 -15.02 7.39 -5.89
C LYS A 161 -15.79 6.66 -4.78
N ASP A 162 -17.05 7.04 -4.53
CA ASP A 162 -17.82 6.43 -3.45
C ASP A 162 -18.17 4.97 -3.75
N SER A 163 -18.52 4.66 -5.01
CA SER A 163 -18.73 3.28 -5.47
C SER A 163 -17.46 2.43 -5.35
N LEU A 164 -16.30 2.99 -5.70
CA LEU A 164 -15.00 2.35 -5.50
C LEU A 164 -14.75 2.02 -4.03
N VAL A 165 -14.90 3.02 -3.15
CA VAL A 165 -14.65 2.85 -1.71
C VAL A 165 -15.58 1.79 -1.11
N ILE A 166 -16.85 1.75 -1.53
CA ILE A 166 -17.81 0.72 -1.14
C ILE A 166 -17.38 -0.65 -1.69
N GLY A 167 -16.95 -0.73 -2.95
CA GLY A 167 -16.46 -1.98 -3.56
C GLY A 167 -15.27 -2.56 -2.82
N ILE A 168 -14.28 -1.74 -2.46
CA ILE A 168 -13.11 -2.13 -1.67
C ILE A 168 -13.53 -2.60 -0.28
N LYS A 169 -14.42 -1.87 0.40
CA LYS A 169 -14.96 -2.25 1.71
C LYS A 169 -15.65 -3.62 1.64
N ASN A 170 -16.50 -3.83 0.64
CA ASN A 170 -17.25 -5.08 0.47
C ASN A 170 -16.31 -6.25 0.20
N ASN A 171 -15.30 -6.07 -0.67
CA ASN A 171 -14.29 -7.08 -0.93
C ASN A 171 -13.50 -7.45 0.35
N ARG A 172 -13.06 -6.45 1.12
CA ARG A 172 -12.41 -6.64 2.43
C ARG A 172 -13.30 -7.45 3.38
N ASN A 173 -14.58 -7.10 3.50
CA ASN A 173 -15.52 -7.79 4.38
C ASN A 173 -15.75 -9.24 3.95
N ARG A 174 -15.89 -9.50 2.64
CA ARG A 174 -16.05 -10.85 2.10
C ARG A 174 -14.85 -11.74 2.43
N MET A 175 -13.64 -11.21 2.33
CA MET A 175 -12.41 -11.97 2.60
C MET A 175 -12.15 -12.22 4.10
N PHE A 176 -12.37 -11.22 4.96
CA PHE A 176 -11.99 -11.31 6.38
C PHE A 176 -13.15 -11.57 7.36
N HIS A 177 -14.40 -11.35 6.95
CA HIS A 177 -15.56 -11.42 7.83
C HIS A 177 -16.64 -12.44 7.39
N VAL A 178 -16.38 -13.21 6.32
CA VAL A 178 -17.29 -14.26 5.79
C VAL A 178 -18.73 -13.75 5.59
N GLU A 179 -18.87 -12.50 5.14
CA GLU A 179 -20.16 -11.93 4.74
C GLU A 179 -20.45 -12.31 3.27
N LYS A 180 -21.59 -12.95 2.99
CA LYS A 180 -21.87 -13.57 1.68
C LYS A 180 -22.59 -12.68 0.66
N ASP A 181 -23.16 -11.54 1.06
CA ASP A 181 -24.20 -10.90 0.23
C ASP A 181 -23.86 -9.50 -0.33
N ASN A 182 -22.63 -9.02 -0.15
CA ASN A 182 -22.24 -7.70 -0.67
C ASN A 182 -21.49 -7.84 -2.00
N ILE A 183 -21.99 -7.19 -3.06
CA ILE A 183 -21.29 -7.06 -4.34
C ILE A 183 -20.03 -6.21 -4.12
N GLY A 184 -18.87 -6.88 -4.20
CA GLY A 184 -17.56 -6.24 -4.16
C GLY A 184 -17.03 -5.93 -5.56
N LEU A 185 -15.73 -5.64 -5.65
CA LEU A 185 -15.02 -5.52 -6.92
C LEU A 185 -14.90 -6.88 -7.62
N THR A 186 -14.85 -6.88 -8.95
CA THR A 186 -14.46 -8.08 -9.73
C THR A 186 -12.97 -8.38 -9.54
N ALA A 187 -12.52 -9.57 -9.99
CA ALA A 187 -11.10 -9.93 -9.92
C ALA A 187 -10.22 -8.99 -10.76
N GLU A 188 -10.71 -8.56 -11.93
CA GLU A 188 -10.05 -7.62 -12.83
C GLU A 188 -9.96 -6.24 -12.19
N GLN A 189 -11.06 -5.76 -11.60
CA GLN A 189 -11.07 -4.50 -10.85
C GLN A 189 -10.11 -4.57 -9.66
N CYS A 190 -10.08 -5.69 -8.92
CA CYS A 190 -9.12 -5.89 -7.84
C CYS A 190 -7.68 -5.76 -8.36
N ALA A 191 -7.35 -6.30 -9.53
CA ALA A 191 -6.00 -6.19 -10.10
C ALA A 191 -5.60 -4.73 -10.33
N GLY A 192 -6.45 -3.95 -11.02
CA GLY A 192 -6.18 -2.53 -11.27
C GLY A 192 -6.09 -1.70 -9.99
N TYR A 193 -7.02 -1.92 -9.04
CA TYR A 193 -7.03 -1.18 -7.78
C TYR A 193 -5.94 -1.60 -6.80
N ASN A 194 -5.39 -2.81 -6.89
CA ASN A 194 -4.20 -3.18 -6.12
C ASN A 194 -3.02 -2.27 -6.43
N GLU A 195 -2.84 -1.91 -7.71
CA GLU A 195 -1.81 -0.95 -8.13
C GLU A 195 -2.09 0.45 -7.58
N LYS A 196 -3.29 0.99 -7.79
CA LYS A 196 -3.65 2.34 -7.31
C LYS A 196 -3.56 2.44 -5.78
N LEU A 197 -3.99 1.43 -5.04
CA LEU A 197 -3.82 1.36 -3.57
C LEU A 197 -2.34 1.28 -3.19
N SER A 198 -1.51 0.56 -3.95
CA SER A 198 -0.07 0.54 -3.73
C SER A 198 0.56 1.92 -3.93
N LEU A 199 0.18 2.64 -4.99
CA LEU A 199 0.63 4.02 -5.26
C LEU A 199 0.20 4.96 -4.13
N LEU A 200 -1.05 4.88 -3.67
CA LEU A 200 -1.57 5.71 -2.57
C LEU A 200 -0.76 5.51 -1.30
N TYR A 201 -0.47 4.25 -0.93
CA TYR A 201 0.35 3.95 0.23
C TYR A 201 1.75 4.56 0.08
N ARG A 202 2.41 4.35 -1.06
CA ARG A 202 3.76 4.89 -1.32
C ARG A 202 3.78 6.42 -1.27
N GLN A 203 2.79 7.09 -1.86
CA GLN A 203 2.67 8.56 -1.84
C GLN A 203 2.57 9.08 -0.42
N ILE A 204 1.73 8.47 0.41
CA ILE A 204 1.60 8.85 1.82
C ILE A 204 2.93 8.70 2.56
N ILE A 205 3.63 7.57 2.38
CA ILE A 205 4.89 7.34 3.08
C ILE A 205 5.99 8.31 2.59
N LEU A 206 6.08 8.60 1.30
CA LEU A 206 7.05 9.56 0.77
C LEU A 206 6.77 10.98 1.28
N LEU A 207 5.50 11.39 1.34
CA LEU A 207 5.11 12.66 1.95
C LEU A 207 5.49 12.73 3.43
N LEU A 208 5.41 11.62 4.17
CA LEU A 208 5.88 11.55 5.56
C LEU A 208 7.40 11.74 5.69
N LEU A 209 8.15 11.42 4.64
CA LEU A 209 9.60 11.65 4.54
C LEU A 209 9.93 13.03 3.95
N GLY A 210 8.94 13.89 3.71
CA GLY A 210 9.16 15.21 3.11
C GLY A 210 9.39 15.19 1.59
N VAL A 211 9.17 14.05 0.94
CA VAL A 211 9.34 13.87 -0.51
C VAL A 211 7.98 13.98 -1.21
N ASN A 212 7.81 14.98 -2.07
CA ASN A 212 6.62 15.15 -2.88
C ASN A 212 6.88 14.66 -4.32
N ILE A 213 6.18 13.59 -4.71
CA ILE A 213 6.24 13.01 -6.06
C ILE A 213 4.84 12.81 -6.66
N SER A 214 3.93 13.74 -6.35
CA SER A 214 2.51 13.61 -6.74
C SER A 214 2.32 13.58 -8.26
N ASP A 215 3.20 14.25 -9.01
CA ASP A 215 3.16 14.28 -10.48
C ASP A 215 3.61 12.95 -11.08
N GLU A 216 4.66 12.35 -10.54
CA GLU A 216 5.14 11.03 -10.95
C GLU A 216 4.07 9.96 -10.66
N MET A 217 3.40 10.03 -9.51
CA MET A 217 2.28 9.15 -9.20
C MET A 217 1.13 9.29 -10.20
N ALA A 218 0.83 10.52 -10.65
CA ALA A 218 -0.18 10.79 -11.67
C ALA A 218 0.17 10.14 -13.02
N VAL A 219 1.45 10.20 -13.42
CA VAL A 219 1.94 9.57 -14.65
C VAL A 219 1.77 8.05 -14.58
N LEU A 220 2.13 7.43 -13.46
CA LEU A 220 1.96 5.99 -13.27
C LEU A 220 0.49 5.59 -13.24
N ALA A 221 -0.37 6.36 -12.56
CA ALA A 221 -1.82 6.11 -12.54
C ALA A 221 -2.43 6.10 -13.94
N LYS A 222 -2.07 7.07 -14.79
CA LYS A 222 -2.50 7.10 -16.20
C LYS A 222 -1.97 5.92 -17.02
N LYS A 223 -0.76 5.44 -16.74
CA LYS A 223 -0.24 4.22 -17.38
C LYS A 223 -1.04 2.99 -16.96
N LEU A 224 -1.37 2.86 -15.67
CA LEU A 224 -2.20 1.77 -15.16
C LEU A 224 -3.56 1.71 -15.86
N GLU A 225 -4.19 2.87 -16.08
CA GLU A 225 -5.46 2.99 -16.81
C GLU A 225 -5.37 2.46 -18.26
N LYS A 226 -4.21 2.62 -18.91
CA LYS A 226 -3.96 2.04 -20.24
C LYS A 226 -3.66 0.55 -20.19
N THR A 227 -2.94 0.09 -19.17
CA THR A 227 -2.54 -1.32 -19.02
C THR A 227 -3.71 -2.22 -18.61
N TYR A 228 -4.65 -1.68 -17.84
CA TYR A 228 -5.83 -2.40 -17.33
C TYR A 228 -7.14 -1.75 -17.82
N PRO A 229 -7.40 -1.75 -19.14
CA PRO A 229 -8.62 -1.16 -19.68
C PRO A 229 -9.86 -1.87 -19.11
N GLY A 230 -10.85 -1.10 -18.65
CA GLY A 230 -12.09 -1.63 -18.08
C GLY A 230 -11.98 -2.14 -16.63
N CYS A 231 -10.82 -2.04 -15.99
CA CYS A 231 -10.64 -2.41 -14.57
C CYS A 231 -11.00 -1.26 -13.61
N PHE A 232 -11.17 -0.04 -14.12
CA PHE A 232 -11.50 1.16 -13.34
C PHE A 232 -12.97 1.54 -13.53
N LEU A 233 -13.60 2.05 -12.46
CA LEU A 233 -15.04 2.32 -12.36
C LEU A 233 -15.43 3.66 -12.96
#